data_AF-A0A9P3FYB5-F1
#
_entry.id   AF-A0A9P3FYB5-F1
#
_cell.length_a   1.000
_cell.length_b   1.000
_cell.length_c   1.000
_cell.angle_alpha   90.00
_cell.angle_beta   90.00
_cell.angle_gamma   90.00
#
_symmetry.space_group_name_H-M   'P 1'
#
loop_
_entity.id
_entity.type
_entity.pdbx_description
1 polymer ?
#
loop_
_entity_poly.entity_id
_entity_poly.type
_entity_poly.pdbx_seq_one_letter_code
_entity_poly.pdbx_strand_id
1 'polypeptide(L)'
;MTDAELKSELLIIDKWFKAFNNNHPDVKGRFPSSTVSFPAAVMLATSELHHSTTRPYERIHISGRLSNTIAWGTSPKENHCCVHIYAKNDDVTEGFDTWRLKNKSRSKLSSLGIQAKVAAALANNRGVLGVGNLA
;
A
#
# COMPACT_ATOMS: atom_id res chain seq x y z
N MET A 1 5.92 10.32 14.03
CA MET A 1 4.97 9.21 14.23
C MET A 1 5.27 8.53 15.54
N THR A 2 4.25 8.30 16.35
CA THR A 2 4.29 7.50 17.58
C THR A 2 4.11 6.01 17.25
N ASP A 3 4.50 5.11 18.15
CA ASP A 3 4.27 3.67 17.97
C ASP A 3 2.79 3.31 17.80
N ALA A 4 1.90 4.07 18.44
CA ALA A 4 0.45 3.89 18.31
C ALA A 4 -0.07 4.27 16.92
N GLU A 5 0.43 5.37 16.35
CA GLU A 5 0.12 5.79 14.97
C GLU A 5 0.66 4.76 13.97
N LEU A 6 1.90 4.31 14.15
CA LEU A 6 2.51 3.28 13.30
C LEU A 6 1.71 1.96 13.34
N LYS A 7 1.29 1.53 14.53
CA LYS A 7 0.45 0.34 14.70
C LYS A 7 -0.89 0.49 13.97
N SER A 8 -1.51 1.67 14.06
CA SER A 8 -2.79 1.95 13.39
C SER A 8 -2.65 1.96 11.87
N GLU A 9 -1.58 2.55 11.34
CA GLU A 9 -1.28 2.49 9.90
C GLU A 9 -1.05 1.05 9.41
N LEU A 10 -0.27 0.24 10.14
CA LEU A 10 -0.05 -1.15 9.76
C LEU A 10 -1.35 -1.96 9.77
N LEU A 11 -2.26 -1.73 10.73
CA LEU A 11 -3.57 -2.38 10.75
C LEU A 11 -4.43 -2.00 9.55
N ILE A 12 -4.34 -0.76 9.08
CA ILE A 12 -5.02 -0.33 7.84
C ILE A 12 -4.41 -1.03 6.63
N ILE A 13 -3.08 -1.07 6.54
CA ILE A 13 -2.37 -1.70 5.43
C ILE A 13 -2.67 -3.21 5.40
N ASP A 14 -2.70 -3.90 6.53
CA ASP A 14 -3.07 -5.32 6.62
C ASP A 14 -4.50 -5.59 6.14
N LYS A 15 -5.48 -4.78 6.61
CA LYS A 15 -6.87 -4.88 6.17
C LYS A 15 -7.01 -4.64 4.67
N TRP A 16 -6.33 -3.62 4.14
CA TRP A 16 -6.28 -3.36 2.71
C TRP A 16 -5.67 -4.53 1.94
N PHE A 17 -4.55 -5.07 2.42
CA PHE A 17 -3.84 -6.18 1.76
C PHE A 17 -4.73 -7.41 1.62
N LYS A 18 -5.46 -7.75 2.68
CA LYS A 18 -6.48 -8.82 2.67
C LYS A 18 -7.62 -8.50 1.71
N ALA A 19 -8.16 -7.28 1.76
CA ALA A 19 -9.26 -6.87 0.87
C ALA A 19 -8.86 -6.94 -0.61
N PHE A 20 -7.69 -6.42 -0.95
CA PHE A 20 -7.15 -6.42 -2.30
C PHE A 20 -6.92 -7.83 -2.83
N ASN A 21 -6.28 -8.71 -2.03
CA ASN A 21 -6.03 -10.09 -2.44
C ASN A 21 -7.30 -10.96 -2.46
N ASN A 22 -8.33 -10.62 -1.69
CA ASN A 22 -9.66 -11.22 -1.79
C ASN A 22 -10.53 -10.60 -2.90
N ASN A 23 -9.94 -9.78 -3.78
CA ASN A 23 -10.61 -9.16 -4.91
C ASN A 23 -11.79 -8.23 -4.51
N HIS A 24 -11.75 -7.56 -3.35
CA HIS A 24 -12.75 -6.52 -3.04
C HIS A 24 -12.60 -5.33 -3.98
N PRO A 25 -13.69 -4.69 -4.45
CA PRO A 25 -13.61 -3.56 -5.36
C PRO A 25 -13.04 -2.30 -4.70
N ASP A 26 -12.48 -1.41 -5.52
CA ASP A 26 -12.00 -0.09 -5.13
C ASP A 26 -13.15 0.93 -4.94
N VAL A 27 -12.83 2.17 -4.57
CA VAL A 27 -13.81 3.27 -4.37
C VAL A 27 -14.67 3.58 -5.60
N LYS A 28 -14.31 3.09 -6.78
CA LYS A 28 -15.05 3.23 -8.03
C LYS A 28 -15.71 1.93 -8.49
N GLY A 29 -15.75 0.89 -7.65
CA GLY A 29 -16.31 -0.41 -8.01
C GLY A 29 -15.38 -1.28 -8.87
N ARG A 30 -14.10 -0.91 -9.04
CA ARG A 30 -13.15 -1.65 -9.88
C ARG A 30 -12.47 -2.75 -9.09
N PHE A 31 -12.55 -3.99 -9.58
CA PHE A 31 -11.95 -5.16 -8.96
C PHE A 31 -10.45 -5.26 -9.27
N PRO A 32 -9.58 -5.68 -8.32
CA PRO A 32 -8.18 -5.99 -8.57
C PRO A 32 -7.97 -6.89 -9.79
N SER A 33 -8.77 -7.96 -9.91
CA SER A 33 -8.74 -8.93 -11.02
C SER A 33 -9.08 -8.32 -12.39
N SER A 34 -9.73 -7.16 -12.41
CA SER A 34 -10.05 -6.42 -13.65
C SER A 34 -8.94 -5.45 -14.07
N THR A 35 -7.82 -5.44 -13.35
CA THR A 35 -6.69 -4.54 -13.60
C THR A 35 -5.45 -5.30 -14.04
N VAL A 36 -4.49 -4.58 -14.63
CA VAL A 36 -3.14 -5.10 -14.91
C VAL A 36 -2.26 -5.21 -13.66
N SER A 37 -2.83 -4.99 -12.48
CA SER A 37 -2.11 -5.13 -11.22
C SER A 37 -2.04 -6.59 -10.81
N PHE A 38 -1.05 -6.89 -9.98
CA PHE A 38 -0.82 -8.24 -9.49
C PHE A 38 -1.36 -8.39 -8.07
N PRO A 39 -1.69 -9.61 -7.62
CA PRO A 39 -1.85 -9.89 -6.20
C PRO A 39 -0.67 -9.31 -5.40
N ALA A 40 -1.00 -8.66 -4.29
CA ALA A 40 -0.02 -8.04 -3.42
C ALA A 40 0.76 -9.16 -2.69
N ALA A 41 2.08 -9.21 -2.85
CA ALA A 41 2.96 -10.02 -2.01
C ALA A 41 3.64 -9.15 -0.95
N VAL A 42 4.01 -7.93 -1.32
CA VAL A 42 4.56 -6.88 -0.46
C VAL A 42 3.93 -5.54 -0.87
N MET A 43 3.82 -4.61 0.08
CA MET A 43 3.51 -3.21 -0.20
C MET A 43 4.61 -2.33 0.35
N LEU A 44 5.15 -1.45 -0.49
CA LEU A 44 6.04 -0.39 -0.05
C LEU A 44 5.22 0.86 0.22
N ALA A 45 5.11 1.25 1.48
CA ALA A 45 4.59 2.57 1.85
C ALA A 45 5.57 3.65 1.36
N THR A 46 5.07 4.58 0.56
CA THR A 46 5.84 5.69 -0.03
C THR A 46 5.53 7.02 0.62
N SER A 47 4.40 7.10 1.33
CA SER A 47 4.02 8.22 2.18
C SER A 47 3.04 7.70 3.22
N GLU A 48 3.19 8.18 4.45
CA GLU A 48 2.28 8.00 5.58
C GLU A 48 0.90 8.61 5.27
N LEU A 49 0.00 8.67 6.25
CA LEU A 49 -1.28 9.36 6.11
C LEU A 49 -1.08 10.85 5.73
N HIS A 50 -1.49 11.27 4.52
CA HIS A 50 -1.28 12.63 4.03
C HIS A 50 -2.35 13.11 3.04
N HIS A 51 -2.45 14.43 2.89
CA HIS A 51 -3.10 15.05 1.73
C HIS A 51 -2.15 15.06 0.54
N SER A 52 -2.69 14.78 -0.65
CA SER A 52 -1.90 14.92 -1.88
C SER A 52 -1.58 16.40 -2.14
N THR A 53 -0.30 16.74 -2.17
CA THR A 53 0.18 18.09 -2.51
C THR A 53 -0.23 18.54 -3.91
N THR A 54 -0.45 17.59 -4.83
CA THR A 54 -0.86 17.85 -6.22
C THR A 54 -2.37 17.77 -6.44
N ARG A 55 -3.12 17.28 -5.45
CA ARG A 55 -4.58 17.10 -5.49
C ARG A 55 -5.14 17.31 -4.08
N PRO A 56 -5.17 18.55 -3.58
CA PRO A 56 -5.53 18.82 -2.20
C PRO A 56 -6.98 18.44 -1.85
N TYR A 57 -7.85 18.34 -2.86
CA TYR A 57 -9.23 17.85 -2.74
C TYR A 57 -9.35 16.32 -2.64
N GLU A 58 -8.26 15.58 -2.81
CA GLU A 58 -8.26 14.14 -2.58
C GLU A 58 -8.27 13.88 -1.07
N ARG A 59 -9.15 12.96 -0.64
CA ARG A 59 -9.19 12.46 0.75
C ARG A 59 -7.80 12.08 1.26
N ILE A 60 -7.59 12.21 2.55
CA ILE A 60 -6.33 11.81 3.20
C ILE A 60 -6.10 10.32 2.95
N HIS A 61 -4.86 9.94 2.60
CA HIS A 61 -4.54 8.56 2.27
C HIS A 61 -3.09 8.20 2.58
N ILE A 62 -2.85 6.90 2.74
CA ILE A 62 -1.52 6.30 2.68
C ILE A 62 -1.22 6.01 1.20
N SER A 63 -0.03 6.40 0.72
CA SER A 63 0.40 6.09 -0.64
C SER A 63 1.33 4.88 -0.64
N GLY A 64 0.94 3.82 -1.35
CA GLY A 64 1.70 2.59 -1.45
C GLY A 64 2.09 2.20 -2.86
N ARG A 65 3.01 1.24 -2.97
CA ARG A 65 3.25 0.49 -4.19
C ARG A 65 3.17 -1.01 -3.97
N LEU A 66 2.29 -1.65 -4.73
CA LEU A 66 2.17 -3.10 -4.81
C LEU A 66 3.45 -3.69 -5.39
N SER A 67 3.86 -4.81 -4.83
CA SER A 67 5.11 -5.44 -5.19
C SER A 67 5.02 -6.94 -5.09
N ASN A 68 5.34 -7.59 -6.19
CA ASN A 68 5.88 -8.93 -6.23
C ASN A 68 7.13 -8.88 -7.12
N THR A 69 7.86 -9.99 -7.22
CA THR A 69 9.09 -10.09 -8.01
C THR A 69 8.91 -9.63 -9.47
N ILE A 70 7.74 -9.88 -10.06
CA ILE A 70 7.40 -9.43 -11.42
C ILE A 70 7.19 -7.91 -11.47
N ALA A 71 6.41 -7.37 -10.54
CA ALA A 71 6.06 -5.95 -10.47
C ALA A 71 7.28 -5.04 -10.23
N TRP A 72 8.36 -5.56 -9.64
CA TRP A 72 9.60 -4.81 -9.41
C TRP A 72 10.31 -4.40 -10.71
N GLY A 73 10.27 -5.23 -11.75
CA GLY A 73 10.93 -4.95 -13.03
C GLY A 73 10.16 -3.95 -13.91
N THR A 74 8.86 -3.79 -13.66
CA THR A 74 7.94 -2.96 -14.46
C THR A 74 7.83 -1.54 -13.91
N SER A 75 7.50 -0.58 -14.77
CA SER A 75 7.13 0.75 -14.28
C SER A 75 5.75 0.72 -13.61
N PRO A 76 5.49 1.52 -12.57
CA PRO A 76 4.17 1.65 -11.94
C PRO A 76 3.01 2.00 -12.91
N LYS A 77 3.34 2.57 -14.07
CA LYS A 77 2.38 2.87 -15.14
C LYS A 77 1.98 1.62 -15.92
N GLU A 78 2.89 0.67 -16.09
CA GLU A 78 2.66 -0.59 -16.82
C GLU A 78 1.80 -1.58 -16.03
N ASN A 79 1.90 -1.58 -14.69
CA ASN A 79 1.27 -2.59 -13.83
C ASN A 79 0.26 -1.99 -12.82
N HIS A 80 -0.08 -0.71 -12.95
CA HIS A 80 -0.95 0.02 -12.03
C HIS A 80 -0.60 -0.20 -10.55
N CYS A 81 0.69 -0.27 -10.18
CA CYS A 81 1.05 -0.69 -8.82
C CYS A 81 0.93 0.42 -7.76
N CYS A 82 0.66 1.69 -8.12
CA CYS A 82 0.47 2.73 -7.10
C CYS A 82 -0.92 2.62 -6.50
N VAL A 83 -1.02 2.55 -5.18
CA VAL A 83 -2.28 2.49 -4.46
C VAL A 83 -2.39 3.66 -3.50
N HIS A 84 -3.59 4.23 -3.41
CA HIS A 84 -3.97 5.09 -2.30
C HIS A 84 -4.91 4.27 -1.40
N ILE A 85 -4.61 4.23 -0.10
CA ILE A 85 -5.39 3.52 0.91
C ILE A 85 -6.03 4.58 1.80
N TYR A 86 -7.36 4.55 1.92
CA TYR A 86 -8.13 5.55 2.66
C TYR A 86 -8.56 4.97 4.01
N ALA A 87 -8.33 5.75 5.06
CA ALA A 87 -8.83 5.46 6.39
C ALA A 87 -10.30 5.94 6.53
N LYS A 88 -11.04 5.36 7.47
CA LYS A 88 -12.38 5.83 7.82
C LYS A 88 -12.28 7.21 8.46
N ASN A 89 -13.18 8.12 8.07
CA ASN A 89 -13.22 9.50 8.55
C ASN A 89 -11.86 10.24 8.49
N ASP A 90 -10.99 9.81 7.57
CA ASP A 90 -9.62 10.30 7.41
C ASP A 90 -8.74 10.15 8.69
N ASP A 91 -9.08 9.20 9.57
CA ASP A 91 -8.38 8.85 10.82
C ASP A 91 -7.88 7.40 10.82
N VAL A 92 -6.57 7.21 11.01
CA VAL A 92 -5.94 5.88 11.00
C VAL A 92 -6.41 4.98 12.14
N THR A 93 -6.88 5.55 13.24
CA THR A 93 -7.37 4.81 14.41
C THR A 93 -8.75 4.20 14.17
N GLU A 94 -9.53 4.77 13.25
CA GLU A 94 -10.85 4.24 12.85
C GLU A 94 -10.76 3.10 11.83
N GLY A 95 -9.56 2.87 11.28
CA GLY A 95 -9.25 1.74 10.44
C GLY A 95 -9.54 1.96 8.95
N PHE A 96 -9.55 0.84 8.20
CA PHE A 96 -9.61 0.85 6.75
C PHE A 96 -11.04 1.11 6.23
N ASP A 97 -11.15 1.99 5.23
CA ASP A 97 -12.39 2.30 4.50
C ASP A 97 -12.36 1.70 3.08
N THR A 98 -11.52 2.25 2.21
CA THR A 98 -11.46 1.87 0.80
C THR A 98 -10.08 2.15 0.22
N TRP A 99 -9.91 1.89 -1.07
CA TRP A 99 -8.65 2.10 -1.77
C TRP A 99 -8.89 2.52 -3.21
N ARG A 100 -7.80 2.93 -3.87
CA ARG A 100 -7.81 3.25 -5.30
C ARG A 100 -6.45 2.99 -5.93
N LEU A 101 -6.44 2.25 -7.04
CA LEU A 101 -5.25 2.17 -7.89
C LEU A 101 -5.07 3.46 -8.69
N LYS A 102 -3.82 3.89 -8.80
CA LYS A 102 -3.40 5.06 -9.54
C LYS A 102 -2.41 4.63 -10.59
N ASN A 103 -2.64 5.10 -11.81
CA ASN A 103 -1.64 5.05 -12.85
C ASN A 103 -0.81 6.35 -12.74
N LYS A 104 0.32 6.28 -12.03
CA LYS A 104 1.27 7.40 -11.89
C LYS A 104 2.59 7.00 -12.55
N SER A 105 3.17 7.92 -13.33
CA SER A 105 4.55 7.78 -13.80
C SER A 105 5.50 8.06 -12.65
N ARG A 106 6.14 7.02 -12.11
CA ARG A 106 7.28 7.13 -11.18
C ARG A 106 8.29 6.03 -11.47
N SER A 107 9.51 6.19 -10.95
CA SER A 107 10.64 5.29 -11.18
C SER A 107 10.33 3.84 -10.79
N LYS A 108 10.93 2.88 -11.54
CA LYS A 108 10.85 1.44 -11.29
C LYS A 108 11.30 1.12 -9.85
N LEU A 109 10.71 0.08 -9.26
CA LEU A 109 11.11 -0.45 -7.95
C LEU A 109 12.29 -1.45 -8.05
N SER A 110 12.87 -1.62 -9.24
CA SER A 110 13.96 -2.55 -9.53
C SER A 110 15.33 -2.15 -8.99
N SER A 111 15.43 -1.11 -8.16
CA SER A 111 16.72 -0.75 -7.55
C SER A 111 17.18 -1.87 -6.63
N LEU A 112 18.44 -2.34 -6.81
CA LEU A 112 19.05 -3.35 -5.95
C LEU A 112 18.98 -2.96 -4.46
N GLY A 113 19.11 -1.66 -4.16
CA GLY A 113 19.00 -1.16 -2.78
C GLY A 113 17.59 -1.31 -2.21
N ILE A 114 16.53 -1.16 -3.02
CA ILE A 114 15.15 -1.38 -2.59
C ILE A 114 14.93 -2.88 -2.36
N GLN A 115 15.37 -3.72 -3.31
CA GLN A 115 15.22 -5.18 -3.21
C GLN A 115 15.93 -5.73 -1.97
N ALA A 116 17.17 -5.29 -1.70
CA ALA A 116 17.93 -5.68 -0.52
C ALA A 116 17.23 -5.28 0.78
N LYS A 117 16.65 -4.06 0.83
CA LYS A 117 15.89 -3.60 2.00
C LYS A 117 14.61 -4.39 2.22
N VAL A 118 13.88 -4.76 1.16
CA VAL A 118 12.70 -5.61 1.28
C VAL A 118 13.10 -7.01 1.75
N ALA A 119 14.14 -7.61 1.17
CA ALA A 119 14.64 -8.92 1.59
C ALA A 119 15.06 -8.91 3.07
N ALA A 120 15.77 -7.86 3.51
CA ALA A 120 16.14 -7.68 4.90
C ALA A 120 14.91 -7.49 5.81
N ALA A 121 13.91 -6.71 5.40
CA ALA A 121 12.68 -6.53 6.17
C ALA A 121 11.93 -7.86 6.35
N LEU A 122 11.78 -8.64 5.29
CA LEU A 122 11.17 -9.97 5.32
C LEU A 122 11.95 -10.94 6.21
N ALA A 123 13.28 -10.98 6.10
CA ALA A 123 14.13 -11.84 6.91
C ALA A 123 14.08 -11.50 8.42
N ASN A 124 13.76 -10.25 8.76
CA ASN A 124 13.66 -9.76 10.14
C ASN A 124 12.20 -9.62 10.62
N ASN A 125 11.21 -10.11 9.87
CA ASN A 125 9.77 -9.94 10.15
C ASN A 125 9.32 -8.49 10.40
N ARG A 126 10.04 -7.51 9.85
CA ARG A 126 9.71 -6.09 10.04
C ARG A 126 8.45 -5.73 9.27
N GLY A 127 7.53 -5.03 9.93
CA GLY A 127 6.25 -4.62 9.33
C GLY A 127 5.22 -5.75 9.21
N VAL A 128 5.47 -6.88 9.90
CA VAL A 128 4.48 -7.94 10.11
C VAL A 128 3.78 -7.65 11.43
N LEU A 129 2.46 -7.60 11.41
CA LEU A 129 1.69 -7.62 12.65
C LEU A 129 1.80 -9.06 13.22
N GLY A 130 2.49 -9.23 14.35
CA GLY A 130 2.40 -10.46 15.14
C GLY A 130 0.99 -10.64 15.71
N VAL A 131 0.80 -11.48 16.72
CA VAL A 131 -0.47 -11.61 17.47
C VAL A 131 -0.78 -10.30 18.20
N GLY A 132 -1.21 -9.28 17.46
CA GLY A 132 -1.64 -7.98 17.96
C GLY A 132 -0.57 -6.91 18.22
N ASN A 133 0.72 -7.15 18.00
CA ASN A 133 1.78 -6.13 18.19
C ASN A 133 2.75 -6.04 17.01
N LEU A 134 3.31 -4.83 16.85
CA LEU A 134 4.44 -4.53 15.97
C LEU A 134 5.58 -5.51 16.30
N ALA A 135 5.96 -6.37 15.37
CA ALA A 135 7.14 -7.24 15.50
C ALA A 135 8.42 -6.47 15.12
#